data_AF-A0A9D8MSM4-F1
#
_entry.id   AF-A0A9D8MSM4-F1
#
_cell.length_a   1.000
_cell.length_b   1.000
_cell.length_c   1.000
_cell.angle_alpha   90.00
_cell.angle_beta   90.00
_cell.angle_gamma   90.00
#
_symmetry.space_group_name_H-M   'P 1'
#
loop_
_entity.id
_entity.type
_entity.pdbx_description
1 polymer ?
#
loop_
_entity_poly.entity_id
_entity_poly.type
_entity_poly.pdbx_seq_one_letter_code
_entity_poly.pdbx_strand_id
1 'polypeptide(L)' 'MNPIAKMQKWMDSPSGQVFMNYAYSWGAAVVVLGALFKLTHIPGANLILFISMITEVLVFFISGFEKTY' A
#
# COMPACT_ATOMS: atom_id res chain seq x y z
N MET A 1 5.36 -27.17 4.66
CA MET A 1 5.03 -25.88 5.33
C MET A 1 4.31 -25.03 4.31
N ASN A 2 3.07 -24.59 4.58
CA ASN A 2 2.30 -23.77 3.65
C ASN A 2 2.94 -22.37 3.56
N PRO A 3 3.39 -21.88 2.38
CA PRO A 3 4.08 -20.59 2.25
C PRO A 3 3.22 -19.42 2.74
N ILE A 4 1.91 -19.51 2.59
CA ILE A 4 0.95 -18.50 3.07
C ILE A 4 0.99 -18.42 4.61
N ALA A 5 1.02 -19.55 5.30
CA ALA A 5 1.07 -19.59 6.76
C ALA A 5 2.40 -19.04 7.33
N LYS A 6 3.50 -19.19 6.60
CA LYS A 6 4.79 -18.59 6.96
C LYS A 6 4.76 -17.07 6.84
N MET A 7 4.12 -16.57 5.78
CA MET A 7 3.96 -15.13 5.55
C MET A 7 3.06 -14.49 6.61
N GLN A 8 1.90 -15.11 6.90
CA GLN A 8 1.02 -14.68 7.98
C GLN A 8 1.74 -14.60 9.33
N LYS A 9 2.49 -15.64 9.70
CA LYS A 9 3.24 -15.65 10.96
C LYS A 9 4.28 -14.52 11.07
N TRP A 10 4.85 -14.08 9.94
CA TRP A 10 5.76 -12.94 9.93
C TRP A 10 5.01 -11.60 10.03
N MET A 11 3.87 -11.47 9.36
CA MET A 11 3.01 -10.28 9.42
C MET A 11 2.45 -10.07 10.84
N ASP A 12 2.14 -11.15 11.55
CA ASP A 12 1.71 -11.13 12.97
C ASP A 12 2.84 -10.73 13.94
N SER A 13 4.11 -10.71 13.50
CA SER A 13 5.23 -10.31 14.36
C SER A 13 5.32 -8.78 14.52
N PRO A 14 5.92 -8.26 15.60
CA PRO A 14 6.08 -6.81 15.79
C PRO A 14 6.77 -6.11 14.62
N SER A 15 7.75 -6.78 14.01
CA SER A 15 8.45 -6.26 12.83
C SER A 15 7.56 -6.21 11.59
N GLY A 16 6.69 -7.21 11.40
CA GLY A 16 5.73 -7.26 10.30
C GLY A 16 4.67 -6.16 10.41
N GLN A 17 4.10 -5.97 11.60
CA GLN A 17 3.13 -4.89 11.87
C GLN A 17 3.73 -3.50 11.64
N VAL A 18 4.95 -3.27 12.12
CA VAL A 18 5.66 -2.00 11.89
C VAL A 18 5.88 -1.76 10.40
N PHE A 19 6.30 -2.78 9.65
CA PHE A 19 6.48 -2.68 8.21
C PHE A 19 5.16 -2.34 7.49
N MET A 20 4.06 -3.04 7.82
CA MET A 20 2.74 -2.79 7.22
C MET A 20 2.24 -1.38 7.54
N ASN A 21 2.40 -0.90 8.77
CA ASN A 21 2.06 0.48 9.14
C ASN A 21 2.81 1.52 8.31
N TYR A 22 4.10 1.31 8.03
CA TYR A 22 4.87 2.18 7.14
C TYR A 22 4.37 2.08 5.69
N ALA A 23 4.12 0.86 5.20
CA ALA A 23 3.62 0.64 3.83
C ALA A 23 2.26 1.33 3.61
N TYR A 24 1.32 1.23 4.55
CA TYR A 24 0.04 1.95 4.50
C TYR A 24 0.23 3.46 4.52
N SER A 25 1.05 3.97 5.44
CA SER A 25 1.27 5.42 5.56
C SER A 25 1.92 6.01 4.30
N TRP A 26 2.87 5.28 3.72
CA TRP A 26 3.57 5.72 2.50
C TRP A 26 2.70 5.59 1.25
N GLY A 27 1.96 4.48 1.11
CA GLY A 27 1.00 4.28 0.02
C GLY A 27 -0.03 5.42 -0.03
N ALA A 28 -0.67 5.69 1.11
CA ALA A 28 -1.63 6.78 1.24
C ALA A 28 -1.03 8.15 0.88
N ALA A 29 0.20 8.44 1.30
CA ALA A 29 0.85 9.71 0.96
C ALA A 29 1.07 9.86 -0.57
N VAL A 30 1.46 8.79 -1.25
CA VAL A 30 1.64 8.77 -2.71
C VAL A 30 0.30 8.97 -3.43
N VAL A 31 -0.79 8.34 -2.94
CA VAL A 31 -2.15 8.53 -3.47
C VAL A 31 -2.62 9.97 -3.31
N VAL A 32 -2.43 10.55 -2.13
CA VAL A 32 -2.79 11.96 -1.86
C VAL A 32 -2.04 12.89 -2.81
N LEU A 33 -0.75 12.63 -3.07
CA LEU A 33 0.04 13.42 -4.01
C LEU A 33 -0.48 13.28 -5.45
N GLY A 34 -0.81 12.08 -5.90
CA GLY A 34 -1.39 11.84 -7.22
C GLY A 34 -2.75 12.53 -7.40
N ALA A 35 -3.60 12.46 -6.38
CA ALA A 35 -4.88 13.17 -6.36
C ALA A 35 -4.67 14.70 -6.40
N LEU A 36 -3.72 15.23 -5.63
CA LEU A 36 -3.38 16.65 -5.65
C LEU A 36 -3.00 17.11 -7.05
N PHE A 37 -2.14 16.36 -7.76
CA PHE A 37 -1.70 16.71 -9.10
C PHE A 37 -2.86 16.71 -10.11
N LYS A 38 -3.80 15.77 -9.95
CA LYS A 38 -5.02 15.72 -10.76
C LYS A 38 -5.91 16.94 -10.52
N LEU A 39 -6.04 17.38 -9.26
CA LEU A 39 -6.84 18.56 -8.89
C LEU A 39 -6.20 19.87 -9.38
N THR A 40 -4.87 19.99 -9.36
CA THR A 40 -4.15 21.19 -9.80
C THR A 40 -3.90 21.24 -11.32
N HIS A 41 -4.40 20.26 -12.08
CA HIS A 41 -4.31 20.21 -13.55
C HIS A 41 -2.88 20.28 -14.10
N ILE A 42 -1.92 19.72 -13.37
CA ILE A 42 -0.51 19.66 -13.82
C ILE A 42 -0.40 18.74 -15.05
N PRO A 43 0.40 19.09 -16.07
CA PRO A 43 0.64 18.21 -17.20
C PRO A 43 1.23 16.88 -16.73
N GLY A 44 0.64 15.76 -17.17
CA GLY A 44 1.03 14.42 -16.72
C GLY A 44 0.34 13.94 -15.42
N ALA A 45 -0.55 14.74 -14.82
CA ALA A 45 -1.26 14.37 -13.60
C ALA A 45 -2.04 13.05 -13.70
N ASN A 46 -2.60 12.74 -14.88
CA ASN A 46 -3.30 11.46 -15.09
C ASN A 46 -2.37 10.25 -14.93
N LEU A 47 -1.12 10.35 -15.42
CA LEU A 47 -0.14 9.29 -15.30
C LEU A 47 0.31 9.12 -13.84
N ILE A 48 0.57 10.22 -13.15
CA ILE A 48 0.98 10.20 -11.74
C ILE A 48 -0.14 9.63 -10.86
N LEU A 49 -1.39 10.04 -11.11
CA LEU A 49 -2.56 9.47 -10.43
C LEU A 49 -2.71 7.98 -10.71
N PHE A 50 -2.50 7.54 -11.95
CA PHE A 50 -2.57 6.13 -12.30
C PHE A 50 -1.52 5.30 -11.56
N ILE A 51 -0.27 5.78 -11.53
CA ILE A 51 0.82 5.12 -10.80
C ILE A 51 0.52 5.11 -9.30
N SER A 52 0.06 6.22 -8.72
CA SER A 52 -0.24 6.29 -7.29
C SER A 52 -1.37 5.33 -6.89
N MET A 53 -2.37 5.17 -7.74
CA MET A 53 -3.46 4.21 -7.51
C MET A 53 -2.98 2.76 -7.62
N ILE A 54 -2.05 2.45 -8.53
CA ILE A 54 -1.43 1.11 -8.59
C ILE A 54 -0.64 0.82 -7.31
N THR A 55 0.11 1.80 -6.79
CA THR A 55 0.82 1.65 -5.52
C THR A 55 -0.14 1.24 -4.39
N GLU A 56 -1.29 1.89 -4.29
CA GLU A 56 -2.29 1.56 -3.27
C GLU A 56 -2.91 0.16 -3.46
N VAL A 57 -3.20 -0.21 -4.71
CA VAL A 57 -3.71 -1.56 -5.01
C VAL A 57 -2.73 -2.64 -4.56
N LEU A 58 -1.42 -2.43 -4.70
CA LEU A 58 -0.41 -3.38 -4.23
C LEU A 58 -0.35 -3.46 -2.71
N VAL A 59 -0.42 -2.31 -2.03
CA VAL A 59 -0.43 -2.27 -0.56
C VAL A 59 -1.68 -2.98 0.00
N PHE A 60 -2.85 -2.73 -0.58
CA PHE A 60 -4.10 -3.42 -0.20
C PHE A 60 -4.12 -4.90 -0.60
N PHE A 61 -3.43 -5.28 -1.67
CA PHE A 61 -3.31 -6.69 -2.01
C PHE A 61 -2.49 -7.43 -0.94
N ILE A 62 -1.40 -6.83 -0.48
CA ILE A 62 -0.56 -7.39 0.60
C ILE A 62 -1.32 -7.40 1.92
N SER A 63 -2.13 -6.38 2.21
CA SER A 63 -2.99 -6.34 3.41
C SER A 63 -3.98 -7.49 3.49
N GLY A 64 -4.46 -7.99 2.34
CA GLY A 64 -5.38 -9.13 2.29
C GLY A 64 -4.82 -10.42 2.88
N PHE A 65 -3.51 -10.49 3.13
CA PHE A 65 -2.86 -11.63 3.79
C PHE A 65 -2.65 -11.42 5.30
N GLU A 66 -2.96 -10.24 5.85
CA GLU A 66 -3.01 -10.04 7.31
C GLU A 66 -4.11 -10.93 7.91
N LYS A 67 -3.80 -11.58 9.03
CA LYS A 67 -4.80 -12.37 9.76
C LYS A 67 -5.74 -11.41 10.50
N THR A 68 -7.04 -11.54 10.26
CA THR A 68 -8.07 -10.67 10.88
C THR A 68 -8.47 -11.07 12.31
N TYR A 69 -7.69 -11.91 13.01
CA TYR A 69 -8.05 -12.41 14.35
C TYR A 69 -6.85 -12.52 15.29
#